data_AF-A0AAW0IQ49-F1
#
_entry.id   AF-A0AAW0IQ49-F1
#
_cell.length_a   1.000
_cell.length_b   1.000
_cell.length_c   1.000
_cell.angle_alpha   90.00
_cell.angle_beta   90.00
_cell.angle_gamma   90.00
#
_symmetry.space_group_name_H-M   'P 1'
#
loop_
_entity.id
_entity.type
_entity.pdbx_description
1 polymer ?
#
loop_
_entity_poly.entity_id
_entity_poly.type
_entity_poly.pdbx_seq_one_letter_code
_entity_poly.pdbx_strand_id
1 'polypeptide(L)'
;MSQLTSFLLVLSLCAFAPLCFSSKTKGGYLYPQFYDHSCPKAQEIVRHTIGNARSTSFGQRLYNQSGNGQPDYTLDQSYAAQLKTRCPKSGGDQNMFFLDYVSPTKFDNYYHKNILASKGLLNSDQVLLTKNEGSKELVKQYAENSQLFFEQFAKSMVKMGNISPLTGSRGEIRKNCRKINS
;
A
#
# COMPACT_ATOMS: atom_id res chain seq x y z
N MET A 1 12.15 62.58 -39.95
CA MET A 1 11.58 61.20 -39.96
C MET A 1 12.66 60.15 -39.66
N SER A 2 13.41 60.27 -38.56
CA SER A 2 14.53 59.33 -38.29
C SER A 2 14.81 59.04 -36.81
N GLN A 3 13.91 59.40 -35.89
CA GLN A 3 14.10 59.08 -34.45
C GLN A 3 12.96 58.29 -33.80
N LEU A 4 11.99 57.79 -34.58
CA LEU A 4 10.87 57.00 -34.04
C LEU A 4 10.98 55.49 -34.33
N THR A 5 12.00 55.05 -35.08
CA THR A 5 12.15 53.65 -35.48
C THR A 5 13.09 52.85 -34.58
N SER A 6 13.82 53.50 -33.64
CA SER A 6 14.79 52.81 -32.79
C SER A 6 14.26 52.38 -31.42
N PHE A 7 13.11 52.90 -30.97
CA PHE A 7 12.50 52.50 -29.68
C PHE A 7 11.61 51.25 -29.78
N LEU A 8 11.12 50.91 -30.98
CA LEU A 8 10.23 49.76 -31.18
C LEU A 8 10.96 48.41 -31.29
N LEU A 9 12.29 48.41 -31.44
CA LEU A 9 13.07 47.17 -31.54
C LEU A 9 13.54 46.61 -30.19
N VAL A 10 13.50 47.40 -29.10
CA VAL A 10 13.92 46.91 -27.77
C VAL A 10 12.76 46.31 -26.97
N LEU A 11 11.50 46.67 -27.29
CA LEU A 11 10.32 46.13 -26.59
C LEU A 11 9.85 44.76 -27.12
N SER A 12 10.39 44.27 -28.23
CA SER A 12 9.97 42.98 -28.83
C SER A 12 10.74 41.75 -28.34
N LEU A 13 11.79 41.92 -27.53
CA LEU A 13 12.68 40.81 -27.12
C LEU A 13 12.39 40.23 -25.72
N CYS A 14 11.40 40.73 -24.99
CA CYS A 14 11.00 40.17 -23.68
C CYS A 14 9.69 39.37 -23.69
N ALA A 15 9.00 39.24 -24.84
CA ALA A 15 7.67 38.62 -24.90
C ALA A 15 7.64 37.12 -25.25
N PHE A 16 8.78 36.51 -25.58
CA PHE A 16 8.85 35.10 -25.98
C PHE A 16 9.94 34.31 -25.26
N ALA A 17 10.18 34.61 -23.98
CA ALA A 17 10.72 33.59 -23.09
C ALA A 17 9.49 32.85 -22.51
N PRO A 18 9.15 31.63 -22.98
CA PRO A 18 8.31 30.78 -22.17
C PRO A 18 9.11 30.57 -20.89
N LEU A 19 8.69 31.24 -19.82
CA LEU A 19 9.08 30.89 -18.47
C LEU A 19 8.69 29.43 -18.33
N CYS A 20 9.66 28.54 -18.53
CA CYS A 20 9.63 27.18 -18.06
C CYS A 20 9.61 27.25 -16.53
N PHE A 21 8.47 27.68 -15.99
CA PHE A 21 8.07 27.32 -14.65
C PHE A 21 7.93 25.80 -14.69
N SER A 22 9.02 25.12 -14.38
CA SER A 22 8.98 23.77 -13.85
C SER A 22 8.24 23.88 -12.52
N SER A 23 6.92 23.92 -12.59
CA SER A 23 6.08 23.72 -11.43
C SER A 23 6.45 22.33 -10.92
N LYS A 24 7.07 22.25 -9.74
CA LYS A 24 7.09 21.00 -8.99
C LYS A 24 5.63 20.61 -8.81
N THR A 25 5.13 19.71 -9.65
CA THR A 25 3.85 19.06 -9.41
C THR A 25 4.00 18.39 -8.06
N LYS A 26 3.33 18.92 -7.03
CA LYS A 26 3.12 18.18 -5.79
C LYS A 26 2.57 16.83 -6.23
N GLY A 27 3.29 15.75 -5.94
CA GLY A 27 3.06 14.43 -6.52
C GLY A 27 1.57 14.10 -6.56
N GLY A 28 1.10 13.62 -7.71
CA GLY A 28 -0.31 13.37 -7.94
C GLY A 28 -0.93 12.53 -6.82
N TYR A 29 -2.14 12.88 -6.42
CA TYR A 29 -2.92 12.07 -5.50
C TYR A 29 -3.25 10.75 -6.19
N LEU A 30 -2.78 9.63 -5.64
CA LEU A 30 -3.28 8.30 -6.03
C LEU A 30 -4.75 8.22 -5.61
N TYR A 31 -5.65 8.43 -6.56
CA TYR A 31 -7.07 8.19 -6.35
C TYR A 31 -7.33 6.67 -6.32
N PRO A 32 -8.30 6.18 -5.52
CA PRO A 32 -8.69 4.77 -5.54
C PRO A 32 -8.99 4.23 -6.95
N GLN A 33 -9.45 5.10 -7.85
CA GLN A 33 -9.80 4.82 -9.24
C GLN A 33 -8.65 5.02 -10.24
N PHE A 34 -7.45 5.40 -9.77
CA PHE A 34 -6.33 5.77 -10.63
C PHE A 34 -5.95 4.65 -11.62
N TYR A 35 -6.17 3.40 -11.24
CA TYR A 35 -5.87 2.23 -12.08
C TYR A 35 -7.08 1.70 -12.85
N ASP A 36 -8.27 2.27 -12.73
CA ASP A 36 -9.50 1.70 -13.30
C ASP A 36 -9.42 1.57 -14.83
N HIS A 37 -8.76 2.53 -15.49
CA HIS A 37 -8.54 2.50 -16.94
C HIS A 37 -7.27 1.76 -17.36
N SER A 38 -6.22 1.82 -16.54
CA SER A 38 -4.88 1.29 -16.89
C SER A 38 -4.71 -0.19 -16.49
N CYS A 39 -5.42 -0.64 -15.47
CA CYS A 39 -5.40 -1.99 -14.95
C CYS A 39 -6.80 -2.35 -14.44
N PRO A 40 -7.75 -2.64 -15.33
CA PRO A 40 -9.16 -2.88 -14.97
C PRO A 40 -9.35 -4.12 -14.08
N LYS A 41 -8.34 -4.99 -13.97
CA LYS A 41 -8.30 -6.14 -13.07
C LYS A 41 -7.47 -5.90 -11.81
N ALA A 42 -6.96 -4.69 -11.57
CA ALA A 42 -6.12 -4.40 -10.40
C ALA A 42 -6.83 -4.80 -9.10
N GLN A 43 -8.11 -4.46 -8.97
CA GLN A 43 -8.89 -4.80 -7.78
C GLN A 43 -9.06 -6.31 -7.61
N GLU A 44 -9.29 -7.06 -8.70
CA GLU A 44 -9.36 -8.53 -8.67
C GLU A 44 -8.00 -9.17 -8.34
N ILE A 45 -6.89 -8.66 -8.89
CA ILE A 45 -5.54 -9.16 -8.62
C ILE A 45 -5.16 -8.89 -7.16
N VAL A 46 -5.38 -7.67 -6.66
CA VAL A 46 -5.13 -7.32 -5.26
C VAL A 46 -5.98 -8.19 -4.33
N ARG A 47 -7.27 -8.42 -4.65
CA ARG A 47 -8.15 -9.36 -3.92
C ARG A 47 -7.57 -10.77 -3.85
N HIS A 48 -7.17 -11.34 -4.99
CA HIS A 48 -6.74 -12.74 -5.05
C HIS A 48 -5.31 -12.98 -4.58
N THR A 49 -4.44 -11.98 -4.71
CA THR A 49 -3.00 -12.13 -4.46
C THR A 49 -2.55 -11.48 -3.15
N ILE A 50 -3.17 -10.38 -2.73
CA ILE A 50 -2.73 -9.60 -1.55
C ILE A 50 -3.70 -9.78 -0.37
N GLY A 51 -5.00 -9.95 -0.61
CA GLY A 51 -6.01 -10.06 0.45
C GLY A 51 -6.04 -11.39 1.22
N ASN A 52 -5.19 -12.35 0.87
CA ASN A 52 -5.18 -13.69 1.45
C ASN A 52 -3.82 -14.05 2.04
N ALA A 53 -3.84 -14.84 3.12
CA ALA A 53 -2.67 -15.54 3.65
C ALA A 53 -2.91 -17.05 3.65
N ARG A 54 -1.84 -17.80 3.39
CA ARG A 54 -1.85 -19.25 3.58
C ARG A 54 -1.75 -19.57 5.06
N SER A 55 -2.33 -20.70 5.45
CA SER A 55 -2.17 -21.30 6.78
C SER A 55 -0.71 -21.31 7.26
N THR A 56 0.24 -21.64 6.39
CA THR A 56 1.68 -21.67 6.72
C THR A 56 2.25 -20.31 7.12
N SER A 57 1.66 -19.20 6.67
CA SER A 57 2.12 -17.84 6.99
C SER A 57 1.84 -17.42 8.43
N PHE A 58 0.85 -18.04 9.10
CA PHE A 58 0.47 -17.70 10.47
C PHE A 58 0.29 -18.92 11.39
N GLY A 59 0.50 -20.15 10.89
CA GLY A 59 0.32 -21.38 11.67
C GLY A 59 1.17 -21.43 12.94
N GLN A 60 2.36 -20.82 12.93
CA GLN A 60 3.19 -20.69 14.13
C GLN A 60 2.43 -19.93 15.25
N ARG A 61 1.63 -18.92 14.91
CA ARG A 61 0.78 -18.20 15.86
C ARG A 61 -0.30 -19.05 16.51
N LEU A 62 -0.79 -20.07 15.83
CA LEU A 62 -1.85 -20.92 16.39
C LEU A 62 -1.32 -21.97 17.35
N TYR A 63 -0.04 -22.32 17.25
CA TYR A 63 0.48 -23.53 17.89
C TYR A 63 1.76 -23.34 18.70
N ASN A 64 2.68 -22.45 18.32
CA ASN A 64 3.98 -22.37 19.00
C ASN A 64 4.77 -21.08 18.76
N GLN A 65 4.13 -19.90 18.70
CA GLN A 65 4.82 -18.63 18.44
C GLN A 65 5.88 -18.33 19.49
N SER A 66 5.54 -18.58 20.75
CA SER A 66 6.39 -18.27 21.91
C SER A 66 7.20 -19.47 22.39
N GLY A 67 7.18 -20.61 21.69
CA GLY A 67 7.89 -21.83 22.10
C GLY A 67 7.22 -22.63 23.23
N ASN A 68 6.00 -22.28 23.65
CA ASN A 68 5.27 -22.90 24.77
C ASN A 68 4.17 -23.89 24.35
N GLY A 69 4.05 -24.19 23.05
CA GLY A 69 3.01 -25.07 22.51
C GLY A 69 1.59 -24.52 22.56
N GLN A 70 1.43 -23.22 22.83
CA GLN A 70 0.13 -22.54 22.92
C GLN A 70 -0.05 -21.51 21.78
N PRO A 71 -1.30 -21.10 21.49
CA PRO A 71 -1.55 -19.95 20.65
C PRO A 71 -0.84 -18.69 21.17
N ASP A 72 -0.49 -17.81 20.24
CA ASP A 72 -0.02 -16.46 20.50
C ASP A 72 -1.02 -15.73 21.41
N TYR A 73 -0.55 -15.23 22.56
CA TYR A 73 -1.37 -14.53 23.55
C TYR A 73 -1.86 -13.17 23.03
N THR A 74 -1.22 -12.62 22.00
CA THR A 74 -1.64 -11.37 21.35
C THR A 74 -2.75 -11.58 20.33
N LEU A 75 -3.10 -12.83 20.03
CA LEU A 75 -4.22 -13.20 19.18
C LEU A 75 -5.46 -13.47 20.04
N ASP A 76 -6.61 -12.96 19.64
CA ASP A 76 -7.88 -13.29 20.27
C ASP A 76 -8.10 -14.81 20.26
N GLN A 77 -8.34 -15.38 21.44
CA GLN A 77 -8.34 -16.84 21.60
C GLN A 77 -9.55 -17.50 20.91
N SER A 78 -10.69 -16.79 20.85
CA SER A 78 -11.87 -17.28 20.13
C SER A 78 -11.61 -17.31 18.62
N TYR A 79 -10.96 -16.28 18.09
CA TYR A 79 -10.55 -16.19 16.70
C TYR A 79 -9.47 -17.21 16.36
N ALA A 80 -8.49 -17.43 17.25
CA ALA A 80 -7.50 -18.50 17.10
C ALA A 80 -8.17 -19.87 17.00
N ALA A 81 -9.18 -20.15 17.83
CA ALA A 81 -9.95 -21.39 17.77
C ALA A 81 -10.70 -21.54 16.44
N GLN A 82 -11.30 -20.47 15.92
CA GLN A 82 -11.93 -20.46 14.60
C GLN A 82 -10.91 -20.75 13.48
N LEU A 83 -9.75 -20.10 13.49
CA LEU A 83 -8.71 -20.32 12.49
C LEU A 83 -8.22 -21.77 12.49
N LYS A 84 -8.05 -22.38 13.66
CA LYS A 84 -7.63 -23.79 13.81
C LYS A 84 -8.56 -24.79 13.11
N THR A 85 -9.85 -24.48 12.97
CA THR A 85 -10.81 -25.38 12.28
C THR A 85 -10.42 -25.62 10.81
N ARG A 86 -9.77 -24.64 10.18
CA ARG A 86 -9.32 -24.70 8.78
C ARG A 86 -7.80 -24.65 8.65
N CYS A 87 -7.07 -24.54 9.75
CA CYS A 87 -5.61 -24.52 9.79
C CYS A 87 -5.16 -25.52 10.85
N PRO A 88 -5.33 -26.84 10.62
CA PRO A 88 -4.96 -27.87 11.58
C PRO A 88 -3.42 -27.92 11.77
N LYS A 89 -2.97 -28.59 12.83
CA LYS A 89 -1.53 -28.70 13.16
C LYS A 89 -0.74 -29.47 12.10
N SER A 90 -1.41 -30.33 11.34
CA SER A 90 -0.85 -31.08 10.23
C SER A 90 -1.87 -31.12 9.10
N GLY A 91 -1.41 -30.86 7.87
CA GLY A 91 -2.26 -30.72 6.69
C GLY A 91 -2.93 -29.34 6.60
N GLY A 92 -3.56 -29.06 5.46
CA GLY A 92 -4.26 -27.79 5.25
C GLY A 92 -3.36 -26.58 5.00
N ASP A 93 -2.06 -26.77 4.75
CA ASP A 93 -1.07 -25.71 4.48
C ASP A 93 -1.47 -24.76 3.34
N GLN A 94 -2.22 -25.28 2.36
CA GLN A 94 -2.70 -24.52 1.21
C GLN A 94 -4.00 -23.77 1.47
N ASN A 95 -4.59 -23.91 2.65
CA ASN A 95 -5.83 -23.23 2.99
C ASN A 95 -5.59 -21.73 3.06
N MET A 96 -6.42 -20.99 2.33
CA MET A 96 -6.39 -19.54 2.23
C MET A 96 -7.34 -18.92 3.24
N PHE A 97 -6.87 -17.85 3.87
CA PHE A 97 -7.58 -17.05 4.85
C PHE A 97 -7.51 -15.59 4.45
N PHE A 98 -8.61 -14.86 4.60
CA PHE A 98 -8.62 -13.43 4.35
C PHE A 98 -7.83 -12.70 5.43
N LEU A 99 -6.94 -11.78 5.02
CA LEU A 99 -6.22 -10.91 5.94
C LEU A 99 -7.19 -10.00 6.72
N ASP A 100 -8.24 -9.55 6.05
CA ASP A 100 -9.40 -8.90 6.67
C ASP A 100 -10.63 -9.80 6.49
N TYR A 101 -11.04 -10.49 7.55
CA TYR A 101 -12.19 -11.39 7.52
C TYR A 101 -13.54 -10.64 7.57
N VAL A 102 -13.54 -9.36 7.95
CA VAL A 102 -14.76 -8.54 8.05
C VAL A 102 -15.13 -7.96 6.69
N SER A 103 -14.14 -7.46 5.96
CA SER A 103 -14.31 -6.91 4.61
C SER A 103 -13.30 -7.50 3.61
N PRO A 104 -13.39 -8.81 3.30
CA PRO A 104 -12.40 -9.50 2.44
C PRO A 104 -12.15 -8.88 1.07
N THR A 105 -13.12 -8.13 0.54
CA THR A 105 -13.11 -7.61 -0.83
C THR A 105 -13.07 -6.09 -0.89
N LYS A 106 -13.06 -5.40 0.26
CA LYS A 106 -13.12 -3.94 0.31
C LYS A 106 -11.82 -3.38 0.87
N PHE A 107 -11.28 -2.40 0.18
CA PHE A 107 -10.15 -1.65 0.67
C PHE A 107 -10.65 -0.54 1.60
N ASP A 108 -10.62 -0.78 2.91
CA ASP A 108 -11.01 0.16 3.94
C ASP A 108 -10.16 -0.01 5.21
N ASN A 109 -10.59 0.60 6.32
CA ASN A 109 -9.83 0.60 7.56
C ASN A 109 -10.16 -0.56 8.53
N TYR A 110 -10.99 -1.54 8.13
CA TYR A 110 -11.28 -2.70 8.98
C TYR A 110 -10.05 -3.55 9.27
N TYR A 111 -9.04 -3.55 8.40
CA TYR A 111 -7.72 -4.10 8.72
C TYR A 111 -7.17 -3.58 10.07
N HIS A 112 -7.21 -2.26 10.28
CA HIS A 112 -6.74 -1.64 11.53
C HIS A 112 -7.68 -1.93 12.70
N LYS A 113 -9.00 -1.97 12.46
CA LYS A 113 -10.00 -2.34 13.49
C LYS A 113 -9.81 -3.78 13.96
N ASN A 114 -9.47 -4.70 13.05
CA ASN A 114 -9.17 -6.09 13.39
C ASN A 114 -7.92 -6.18 14.26
N ILE A 115 -6.86 -5.44 13.92
CA ILE A 115 -5.64 -5.40 14.76
C ILE A 115 -5.95 -4.91 16.18
N LEU A 116 -6.74 -3.83 16.32
CA LEU A 116 -7.17 -3.32 17.63
C LEU A 116 -7.97 -4.36 18.44
N ALA A 117 -8.77 -5.17 17.75
CA ALA A 117 -9.53 -6.26 18.37
C ALA A 117 -8.68 -7.52 18.65
N SER A 118 -7.35 -7.45 18.52
CA SER A 118 -6.43 -8.60 18.61
C SER A 118 -6.72 -9.69 17.58
N LYS A 119 -7.29 -9.32 16.43
CA LYS A 119 -7.68 -10.22 15.33
C LYS A 119 -6.85 -9.99 14.07
N GLY A 120 -5.67 -9.36 14.16
CA GLY A 120 -4.72 -9.35 13.05
C GLY A 120 -4.29 -10.78 12.73
N LEU A 121 -4.30 -11.18 11.45
CA LEU A 121 -4.05 -12.57 11.05
C LEU A 121 -2.56 -12.93 11.16
N LEU A 122 -1.69 -12.10 10.61
CA LEU A 122 -0.25 -12.34 10.63
C LEU A 122 0.38 -11.79 11.91
N ASN A 123 1.54 -12.34 12.29
CA ASN A 123 2.27 -11.84 13.45
C ASN A 123 2.75 -10.40 13.17
N SER A 124 3.19 -10.15 11.94
CA SER A 124 3.57 -8.83 11.43
C SER A 124 2.46 -7.78 11.56
N ASP A 125 1.19 -8.19 11.52
CA ASP A 125 0.06 -7.27 11.72
C ASP A 125 -0.07 -6.92 13.21
N GLN A 126 -0.08 -7.93 14.08
CA GLN A 126 -0.33 -7.73 15.51
C GLN A 126 0.85 -7.06 16.23
N VAL A 127 2.07 -7.16 15.70
CA VAL A 127 3.22 -6.41 16.24
C VAL A 127 3.12 -4.90 16.05
N LEU A 128 2.32 -4.42 15.07
CA LEU A 128 2.04 -2.99 14.91
C LEU A 128 1.40 -2.39 16.16
N LEU A 129 0.59 -3.19 16.87
CA LEU A 129 -0.07 -2.77 18.11
C LEU A 129 0.77 -3.05 19.36
N THR A 130 1.59 -4.09 19.36
CA THR A 130 2.17 -4.65 20.60
C THR A 130 3.63 -4.30 20.84
N LYS A 131 4.39 -3.88 19.81
CA LYS A 131 5.85 -3.70 19.92
C LYS A 131 6.35 -2.25 19.91
N ASN A 132 5.61 -1.31 19.34
CA ASN A 132 6.03 0.08 19.21
C ASN A 132 4.87 1.04 19.48
N GLU A 133 5.08 2.02 20.36
CA GLU A 133 4.04 3.00 20.72
C GLU A 133 3.64 3.91 19.54
N GLY A 134 4.59 4.31 18.70
CA GLY A 134 4.30 5.11 17.51
C GLY A 134 3.43 4.36 16.50
N SER A 135 3.76 3.10 16.22
CA SER A 135 2.93 2.24 15.37
C SER A 135 1.55 1.99 15.98
N LYS A 136 1.47 1.74 17.29
CA LYS A 136 0.21 1.55 18.03
C LYS A 136 -0.71 2.76 17.88
N GLU A 137 -0.17 3.96 18.03
CA GLU A 137 -0.94 5.19 17.91
C GLU A 137 -1.48 5.38 16.48
N LEU A 138 -0.67 5.12 15.46
CA LEU A 138 -1.12 5.14 14.07
C LEU A 138 -2.23 4.11 13.80
N VAL A 139 -2.12 2.89 14.35
CA VAL A 139 -3.17 1.87 14.21
C VAL A 139 -4.50 2.36 14.79
N LYS A 140 -4.48 3.00 15.96
CA LYS A 140 -5.70 3.59 16.56
C LYS A 140 -6.30 4.67 15.67
N GLN A 141 -5.48 5.63 15.25
CA GLN A 141 -5.93 6.73 14.40
C GLN A 141 -6.53 6.25 13.08
N TYR A 142 -5.90 5.25 12.43
CA TYR A 142 -6.41 4.70 11.18
C TYR A 142 -7.68 3.88 11.37
N ALA A 143 -7.82 3.17 12.48
CA ALA A 143 -9.05 2.43 12.80
C ALA A 143 -10.24 3.37 13.09
N GLU A 144 -10.00 4.51 13.73
CA GLU A 144 -11.02 5.52 14.04
C GLU A 144 -11.39 6.38 12.83
N ASN A 145 -10.40 6.79 12.03
CA ASN A 145 -10.59 7.72 10.92
C ASN A 145 -10.17 7.11 9.57
N SER A 146 -11.17 6.66 8.81
CA SER A 146 -10.97 6.09 7.47
C SER A 146 -10.38 7.08 6.47
N GLN A 147 -10.75 8.36 6.55
CA GLN A 147 -10.23 9.39 5.64
C GLN A 147 -8.74 9.63 5.88
N LEU A 148 -8.32 9.72 7.14
CA LEU A 148 -6.92 9.85 7.51
C LEU A 148 -6.09 8.64 7.04
N PHE A 149 -6.62 7.42 7.22
CA PHE A 149 -6.00 6.21 6.69
C PHE A 149 -5.76 6.32 5.17
N PHE A 150 -6.78 6.66 4.39
CA PHE A 150 -6.63 6.76 2.93
C PHE A 150 -5.65 7.86 2.52
N GLU A 151 -5.67 9.01 3.19
CA GLU A 151 -4.73 10.10 2.93
C GLU A 151 -3.28 9.66 3.15
N GLN A 152 -2.99 9.01 4.28
CA GLN A 152 -1.64 8.53 4.59
C GLN A 152 -1.23 7.34 3.73
N PHE A 153 -2.18 6.47 3.37
CA PHE A 153 -1.95 5.38 2.44
C PHE A 153 -1.51 5.91 1.07
N ALA A 154 -2.23 6.89 0.50
CA ALA A 154 -1.88 7.50 -0.78
C ALA A 154 -0.49 8.15 -0.74
N LYS A 155 -0.18 8.92 0.33
CA LYS A 155 1.15 9.51 0.54
C LYS A 155 2.25 8.44 0.60
N SER A 156 2.01 7.34 1.31
CA SER A 156 2.94 6.23 1.45
C SER A 156 3.20 5.52 0.12
N MET A 157 2.16 5.30 -0.69
CA MET A 157 2.29 4.68 -2.01
C MET A 157 3.06 5.57 -3.00
N VAL A 158 2.86 6.89 -2.99
CA VAL A 158 3.67 7.83 -3.78
C VAL A 158 5.13 7.80 -3.33
N LYS A 159 5.39 7.79 -2.02
CA LYS A 159 6.76 7.69 -1.49
C LYS A 159 7.43 6.38 -1.90
N MET A 160 6.70 5.26 -1.86
CA MET A 160 7.20 3.95 -2.30
C MET A 160 7.50 3.92 -3.80
N GLY A 161 6.64 4.52 -4.63
CA GLY A 161 6.85 4.62 -6.08
C GLY A 161 8.07 5.48 -6.48
N ASN A 162 8.50 6.37 -5.59
CA ASN A 162 9.66 7.24 -5.80
C ASN A 162 10.99 6.61 -5.33
N ILE A 163 11.00 5.34 -4.91
CA ILE A 163 12.23 4.63 -4.53
C ILE A 163 13.05 4.34 -5.80
N SER A 164 14.11 5.11 -6.00
CA SER A 164 15.16 4.90 -7.01
C SER A 164 14.66 4.56 -8.43
N PRO A 165 13.75 5.34 -9.03
CA PRO A 165 13.28 5.07 -10.39
C PRO A 165 14.41 5.28 -11.41
N LEU A 166 14.43 4.42 -12.43
CA LEU A 166 15.23 4.63 -13.62
C LEU A 166 14.57 5.74 -14.46
N THR A 167 15.33 6.79 -14.77
CA THR A 167 14.84 7.97 -15.48
C THR A 167 15.80 8.41 -16.58
N GLY A 168 15.29 9.16 -17.57
CA GLY A 168 16.06 9.60 -18.73
C GLY A 168 16.41 8.43 -19.63
N SER A 169 17.68 8.31 -20.01
CA SER A 169 18.21 7.21 -20.81
C SER A 169 18.61 5.98 -19.99
N ARG A 170 18.37 5.97 -18.66
CA ARG A 170 18.68 4.82 -17.80
C ARG A 170 17.56 3.79 -17.89
N GLY A 171 17.91 2.56 -18.27
CA GLY A 171 16.96 1.46 -18.44
C GLY A 171 16.32 1.42 -19.82
N GLU A 172 15.19 0.72 -19.94
CA GLU A 172 14.44 0.57 -21.19
C GLU A 172 12.94 0.46 -20.94
N ILE A 173 12.14 0.84 -21.94
CA ILE A 173 10.72 0.52 -21.97
C ILE A 173 10.58 -0.90 -22.52
N ARG A 174 10.28 -1.86 -21.64
CA ARG A 174 10.16 -3.27 -22.02
C ARG A 174 8.93 -3.52 -22.88
N LYS A 175 9.12 -4.18 -24.03
CA LYS A 175 8.00 -4.69 -24.85
C LYS A 175 7.35 -5.92 -24.23
N ASN A 176 8.10 -6.66 -23.41
CA ASN A 176 7.62 -7.80 -22.65
C ASN A 176 8.28 -7.78 -21.26
N CYS A 177 7.49 -7.65 -20.19
CA CYS A 177 8.01 -7.51 -18.83
C CYS A 177 8.91 -8.66 -18.36
N ARG A 178 8.78 -9.86 -18.97
CA ARG A 178 9.51 -11.08 -18.62
C ARG A 178 10.92 -11.17 -19.22
N LYS A 179 11.27 -10.31 -20.18
CA LYS A 179 12.58 -10.34 -20.85
C LYS A 179 13.12 -8.93 -21.09
N ILE A 180 14.44 -8.84 -21.20
CA ILE A 180 15.13 -7.63 -21.68
C ILE A 180 14.92 -7.55 -23.19
N ASN A 181 14.79 -6.35 -23.75
CA ASN A 181 14.70 -6.21 -25.21
C ASN A 181 16.03 -6.65 -25.86
N SER A 182 15.94 -7.15 -27.09
CA SER A 182 17.08 -7.52 -27.94
C SER A 182 16.98 -6.79 -29.26
#